data_AF-A0AB36CP43-F1
#
_entry.id   AF-A0AB36CP43-F1
#
_cell.length_a   1.000
_cell.length_b   1.000
_cell.length_c   1.000
_cell.angle_alpha   90.00
_cell.angle_beta   90.00
_cell.angle_gamma   90.00
#
_symmetry.space_group_name_H-M   'P 1'
#
loop_
_entity.id
_entity.type
_entity.pdbx_description
1 polymer ?
#
loop_
_entity_poly.entity_id
_entity_poly.type
_entity_poly.pdbx_seq_one_letter_code
_entity_poly.pdbx_strand_id
1 'polypeptide(L)'
;MLAIGLAPPFASSQSERVVAVEDREAYVEEFNYDPNDPPVIDGVKGLTETEIAEYKQKIRQAEASGPPQDEIVAGQMWSDKVGIPEGVDKADADQSEVAIAKEQAQPQARSLRAAATQCKTFWLTPHRVCGAILNRYEALGGMASWLLLPIEGQKTNPDGQGTRQRFAGGFIYSHPTSGTHAVANHTANVWQRHGWEAGWLGYPTSGEVPVEGSTGIDGEINGWVQKFEGGQIYRTPVAQGFQVASINGLILEKWQDMGGPSSDLGFPIADEAKTPDGQGRFSVFQSGSIYWHPQHGAHVIDGAISLIWLLEGGQDGPHGYPISDVYLDDEANIKQDFNKGTINLKDYFDSDEVVLVDGKEIAKDFVDFLQIYLGVDISRGLSSQRTSPQTVESRSTMQAAQAWYPAQNSNWEYEQRILRVVSPILIPSNYVYNLSHPQRTLHDFCSYSQDLWGEDAILFNPSNRVADYRGPCARHDMCYDRISEYDLRVVTCDPSLRQELKTVCREAYGTSLSRANCWSTAEGMYQVVKYVQEKKNPV
;
A
#
# COMPACT_ATOMS: atom_id res chain seq x y z
N MET A 1 -14.92 36.83 40.40
CA MET A 1 -15.30 35.46 39.99
C MET A 1 -14.90 35.33 38.53
N LEU A 2 -13.76 34.69 38.26
CA LEU A 2 -13.30 34.40 36.89
C LEU A 2 -14.14 33.25 36.35
N ALA A 3 -14.76 33.46 35.19
CA ALA A 3 -15.31 32.39 34.37
C ALA A 3 -14.14 31.74 33.62
N ILE A 4 -13.79 30.53 34.03
CA ILE A 4 -12.86 29.66 33.31
C ILE A 4 -13.67 29.08 32.14
N GLY A 5 -13.39 29.55 30.92
CA GLY A 5 -13.89 28.93 29.70
C GLY A 5 -13.25 27.56 29.54
N LEU A 6 -14.07 26.52 29.61
CA LEU A 6 -13.67 25.17 29.25
C LEU A 6 -13.33 25.14 27.76
N ALA A 7 -12.09 24.80 27.42
CA ALA A 7 -11.70 24.43 26.07
C ALA A 7 -12.54 23.21 25.61
N PRO A 8 -12.86 23.08 24.31
CA PRO A 8 -13.57 21.90 23.83
C PRO A 8 -12.74 20.64 24.09
N PRO A 9 -13.38 19.48 24.30
CA PRO A 9 -12.67 18.22 24.49
C PRO A 9 -11.86 17.96 23.23
N PHE A 10 -10.55 17.76 23.39
CA PHE A 10 -9.70 17.22 22.33
C PHE A 10 -10.41 16.00 21.74
N ALA A 11 -10.69 16.02 20.44
CA ALA A 11 -11.20 14.86 19.72
C ALA A 11 -10.32 13.66 20.10
N SER A 12 -10.92 12.53 20.50
CA SER A 12 -10.15 11.31 20.71
C SER A 12 -9.30 11.10 19.47
N SER A 13 -7.98 11.06 19.62
CA SER A 13 -7.07 10.87 18.51
C SER A 13 -7.50 9.64 17.72
N GLN A 14 -7.36 9.67 16.39
CA GLN A 14 -7.74 8.54 15.54
C GLN A 14 -7.04 7.22 15.97
N SER A 15 -5.93 7.32 16.70
CA SER A 15 -5.24 6.21 17.38
C SER A 15 -6.13 5.37 18.31
N GLU A 16 -7.26 5.88 18.78
CA GLU A 16 -8.20 5.17 19.66
C GLU A 16 -9.39 4.57 18.91
N ARG A 17 -9.45 4.72 17.58
CA ARG A 17 -10.57 4.24 16.77
C ARG A 17 -10.66 2.72 16.84
N VAL A 18 -11.88 2.25 17.10
CA VAL A 18 -12.25 0.84 17.04
C VAL A 18 -12.83 0.56 15.65
N VAL A 19 -12.35 -0.49 14.98
CA VAL A 19 -12.78 -0.86 13.62
C VAL A 19 -13.20 -2.33 13.60
N ALA A 20 -14.46 -2.59 13.24
CA ALA A 20 -15.01 -3.93 13.05
C ALA A 20 -14.43 -4.60 11.80
N VAL A 21 -14.48 -5.93 11.73
CA VAL A 21 -13.88 -6.70 10.64
C VAL A 21 -14.49 -6.31 9.29
N GLU A 22 -15.82 -6.18 9.27
CA GLU A 22 -16.65 -5.79 8.13
C GLU A 22 -16.42 -4.35 7.64
N ASP A 23 -15.90 -3.46 8.50
CA ASP A 23 -15.70 -2.04 8.17
C ASP A 23 -14.25 -1.74 7.70
N ARG A 24 -13.38 -2.74 7.64
CA ARG A 24 -11.93 -2.55 7.37
C ARG A 24 -11.64 -2.00 5.99
N GLU A 25 -12.40 -2.41 4.99
CA GLU A 25 -12.22 -1.91 3.62
C GLU A 25 -12.53 -0.42 3.55
N ALA A 26 -13.70 -0.01 4.04
CA ALA A 26 -14.09 1.40 4.14
C ALA A 26 -13.09 2.21 4.98
N TYR A 27 -12.57 1.63 6.07
CA TYR A 27 -11.53 2.26 6.87
C TYR A 27 -10.26 2.55 6.05
N VAL A 28 -9.77 1.59 5.28
CA VAL A 28 -8.57 1.77 4.43
C VAL A 28 -8.79 2.82 3.35
N GLU A 29 -9.99 2.91 2.77
CA GLU A 29 -10.31 3.89 1.74
C GLU A 29 -10.16 5.34 2.20
N GLU A 30 -10.39 5.62 3.49
CA GLU A 30 -10.23 6.96 4.08
C GLU A 30 -8.78 7.50 4.00
N PHE A 31 -7.80 6.63 3.80
CA PHE A 31 -6.37 6.99 3.75
C PHE A 31 -5.87 7.31 2.35
N ASN A 32 -6.73 7.17 1.33
CA ASN A 32 -6.42 7.54 -0.04
C ASN A 32 -6.41 9.06 -0.20
N TYR A 33 -5.32 9.58 -0.76
CA TYR A 33 -5.15 10.97 -1.11
C TYR A 33 -5.47 11.16 -2.59
N ASP A 34 -6.48 11.99 -2.88
CA ASP A 34 -6.78 12.47 -4.22
C ASP A 34 -5.99 13.76 -4.49
N PRO A 35 -5.06 13.79 -5.48
CA PRO A 35 -4.33 15.01 -5.84
C PRO A 35 -5.21 16.16 -6.33
N ASN A 36 -6.45 15.87 -6.74
CA ASN A 36 -7.42 16.88 -7.16
C ASN A 36 -8.29 17.39 -6.01
N ASP A 37 -8.27 16.72 -4.85
CA ASP A 37 -8.96 17.18 -3.64
C ASP A 37 -7.99 17.25 -2.45
N PRO A 38 -7.15 18.30 -2.39
CA PRO A 38 -6.20 18.47 -1.29
C PRO A 38 -6.89 18.57 0.07
N PRO A 39 -6.30 17.99 1.13
CA PRO A 39 -6.89 17.97 2.46
C PRO A 39 -7.01 19.37 3.06
N VAL A 40 -7.96 19.53 3.97
CA VAL A 40 -8.15 20.73 4.78
C VAL A 40 -7.46 20.53 6.13
N ILE A 41 -6.43 21.32 6.40
CA ILE A 41 -5.62 21.22 7.61
C ILE A 41 -5.80 22.50 8.41
N ASP A 42 -6.21 22.39 9.68
CA ASP A 42 -6.60 23.53 10.53
C ASP A 42 -7.51 24.55 9.82
N GLY A 43 -8.49 24.06 9.05
CA GLY A 43 -9.47 24.89 8.34
C GLY A 43 -8.98 25.56 7.05
N VAL A 44 -7.75 25.28 6.61
CA VAL A 44 -7.19 25.82 5.35
C VAL A 44 -7.00 24.67 4.36
N LYS A 45 -7.64 24.78 3.19
CA LYS A 45 -7.52 23.81 2.09
C LYS A 45 -6.14 23.92 1.43
N GLY A 46 -5.52 22.77 1.15
CA GLY A 46 -4.29 22.72 0.38
C GLY A 46 -4.48 23.14 -1.08
N LEU A 47 -3.36 23.35 -1.78
CA LEU A 47 -3.33 23.64 -3.21
C LEU A 47 -3.29 22.35 -4.03
N THR A 48 -3.98 22.36 -5.17
CA THR A 48 -3.91 21.33 -6.22
C THR A 48 -2.58 21.39 -6.96
N GLU A 49 -2.22 20.34 -7.70
CA GLU A 49 -0.99 20.32 -8.51
C GLU A 49 -0.96 21.45 -9.56
N THR A 50 -2.12 21.80 -10.13
CA THR A 50 -2.23 22.87 -11.12
C THR A 50 -1.95 24.23 -10.49
N GLU A 51 -2.52 24.51 -9.31
CA GLU A 51 -2.25 25.75 -8.58
C GLU A 51 -0.77 25.83 -8.16
N ILE A 52 -0.19 24.74 -7.64
CA ILE A 52 1.23 24.66 -7.29
C ILE A 52 2.11 25.01 -8.51
N ALA A 53 1.78 24.49 -9.70
CA ALA A 53 2.51 24.78 -10.92
C ALA A 53 2.40 26.26 -11.32
N GLU A 54 1.22 26.86 -11.19
CA GLU A 54 1.01 28.29 -11.43
C GLU A 54 1.84 29.16 -10.49
N TYR A 55 1.80 28.92 -9.17
CA TYR A 55 2.61 29.64 -8.18
C TYR A 55 4.10 29.61 -8.56
N LYS A 56 4.63 28.42 -8.84
CA LYS A 56 6.04 28.26 -9.23
C LYS A 56 6.37 28.98 -10.54
N GLN A 57 5.44 29.00 -11.49
CA GLN A 57 5.63 29.73 -12.74
C GLN A 57 5.67 31.25 -12.51
N LYS A 58 4.76 31.80 -11.71
CA LYS A 58 4.74 33.24 -11.38
C LYS A 58 6.04 33.68 -10.70
N ILE A 59 6.54 32.89 -9.74
CA ILE A 59 7.82 33.17 -9.05
C ILE A 59 8.98 33.26 -10.05
N ARG A 60 9.11 32.27 -10.95
CA ARG A 60 10.16 32.29 -11.99
C ARG A 60 10.02 33.48 -12.94
N GLN A 61 8.79 33.83 -13.32
CA GLN A 61 8.54 34.96 -14.21
C GLN A 61 8.89 36.30 -13.54
N ALA A 62 8.58 36.47 -12.26
CA ALA A 62 8.93 37.67 -11.51
C ALA A 62 10.45 37.86 -11.43
N GLU A 63 11.19 36.81 -11.05
CA GLU A 63 12.66 36.84 -11.02
C GLU A 63 13.27 37.18 -12.40
N ALA A 64 12.67 36.67 -13.48
CA ALA A 64 13.09 36.96 -14.85
C ALA A 64 12.72 38.38 -15.32
N SER A 65 11.77 39.05 -14.67
CA SER A 65 11.25 40.37 -15.06
C SER A 65 12.10 41.55 -14.56
N GLY A 66 13.18 41.26 -13.83
CA GLY A 66 14.16 42.24 -13.34
C GLY A 66 14.21 42.33 -11.81
N PRO A 67 15.07 43.20 -11.25
CA PRO A 67 15.21 43.38 -9.80
C PRO A 67 13.92 43.94 -9.16
N PRO A 68 13.73 43.69 -7.84
CA PRO A 68 12.58 44.21 -7.10
C PRO A 68 12.63 45.75 -6.99
N GLN A 69 11.47 46.40 -6.97
CA GLN A 69 11.35 47.84 -6.72
C GLN A 69 11.47 48.16 -5.21
N ASP A 70 12.11 49.26 -4.85
CA ASP A 70 12.28 49.72 -3.45
C ASP A 70 11.15 50.65 -2.96
N GLU A 71 10.26 51.04 -3.85
CA GLU A 71 9.02 51.77 -3.60
C GLU A 71 7.88 51.21 -4.47
N ILE A 72 6.63 51.41 -4.06
CA ILE A 72 5.48 50.94 -4.83
C ILE A 72 5.28 51.86 -6.03
N VAL A 73 5.63 51.38 -7.23
CA VAL A 73 5.49 52.12 -8.49
C VAL A 73 4.50 51.39 -9.40
N ALA A 74 3.34 52.01 -9.62
CA ALA A 74 2.27 51.43 -10.43
C ALA A 74 2.75 51.06 -11.84
N GLY A 75 2.48 49.81 -12.24
CA GLY A 75 2.87 49.25 -13.54
C GLY A 75 4.31 48.73 -13.59
N GLN A 76 5.09 48.85 -12.50
CA GLN A 76 6.49 48.42 -12.45
C GLN A 76 6.75 47.31 -11.44
N MET A 77 5.80 47.02 -10.55
CA MET A 77 5.90 45.92 -9.60
C MET A 77 5.90 44.57 -10.34
N TRP A 78 6.52 43.54 -9.76
CA TRP A 78 6.44 42.18 -10.25
C TRP A 78 4.99 41.72 -10.40
N SER A 79 4.13 42.07 -9.44
CA SER A 79 2.70 41.73 -9.52
C SER A 79 1.98 42.38 -10.72
N ASP A 80 2.44 43.56 -11.17
CA ASP A 80 1.91 44.23 -12.37
C ASP A 80 2.44 43.58 -13.65
N LYS A 81 3.72 43.20 -13.66
CA LYS A 81 4.43 42.64 -14.83
C LYS A 81 4.00 41.21 -15.16
N VAL A 82 3.83 40.38 -14.13
CA VAL A 82 3.60 38.93 -14.31
C VAL A 82 2.26 38.47 -13.75
N GLY A 83 1.51 39.34 -13.07
CA GLY A 83 0.30 38.98 -12.34
C GLY A 83 0.59 38.24 -11.04
N ILE A 84 -0.47 37.82 -10.34
CA ILE A 84 -0.39 37.02 -9.11
C ILE A 84 -1.27 35.77 -9.24
N PRO A 85 -0.94 34.68 -8.53
CA PRO A 85 -1.82 33.51 -8.42
C PRO A 85 -3.16 33.85 -7.73
N GLU A 86 -4.16 33.00 -7.92
CA GLU A 86 -5.43 33.11 -7.21
C GLU A 86 -5.23 32.99 -5.68
N GLY A 87 -6.03 33.76 -4.92
CA GLY A 87 -5.96 33.80 -3.45
C GLY A 87 -4.84 34.68 -2.86
N VAL A 88 -3.92 35.20 -3.69
CA VAL A 88 -2.89 36.16 -3.25
C VAL A 88 -3.43 37.58 -3.28
N ASP A 89 -3.15 38.35 -2.22
CA ASP A 89 -3.43 39.79 -2.21
C ASP A 89 -2.32 40.57 -2.94
N LYS A 90 -2.71 41.41 -3.91
CA LYS A 90 -1.75 42.19 -4.70
C LYS A 90 -0.98 43.21 -3.85
N ALA A 91 -1.62 43.83 -2.86
CA ALA A 91 -0.97 44.83 -2.03
C ALA A 91 0.08 44.18 -1.12
N ASP A 92 -0.17 42.97 -0.62
CA ASP A 92 0.83 42.18 0.10
C ASP A 92 2.00 41.78 -0.81
N ALA A 93 1.71 41.37 -2.05
CA ALA A 93 2.76 41.08 -3.04
C ALA A 93 3.64 42.31 -3.34
N ASP A 94 3.05 43.48 -3.55
CA ASP A 94 3.78 44.73 -3.80
C ASP A 94 4.61 45.15 -2.58
N GLN A 95 4.05 45.05 -1.38
CA GLN A 95 4.77 45.36 -0.15
C GLN A 95 5.93 44.39 0.10
N SER A 96 5.75 43.11 -0.20
CA SER A 96 6.81 42.10 -0.07
C SER A 96 7.96 42.35 -1.03
N GLU A 97 7.69 42.79 -2.27
CA GLU A 97 8.74 43.18 -3.23
C GLU A 97 9.56 44.36 -2.71
N VAL A 98 8.89 45.40 -2.22
CA VAL A 98 9.55 46.56 -1.59
C VAL A 98 10.41 46.16 -0.41
N ALA A 99 9.91 45.26 0.44
CA ALA A 99 10.67 44.74 1.56
C ALA A 99 11.91 43.95 1.09
N ILE A 100 11.78 43.13 0.04
CA ILE A 100 12.91 42.39 -0.56
C ILE A 100 13.98 43.36 -1.07
N ALA A 101 13.60 44.40 -1.83
CA ALA A 101 14.55 45.40 -2.33
C ALA A 101 15.31 46.10 -1.19
N LYS A 102 14.59 46.49 -0.13
CA LYS A 102 15.18 47.10 1.07
C LYS A 102 16.10 46.14 1.83
N GLU A 103 15.73 44.87 1.95
CA GLU A 103 16.56 43.83 2.57
C GLU A 103 17.85 43.58 1.75
N GLN A 104 17.78 43.58 0.42
CA GLN A 104 18.93 43.42 -0.47
C GLN A 104 19.90 44.60 -0.41
N ALA A 105 19.40 45.82 -0.14
CA ALA A 105 20.23 47.01 0.03
C ALA A 105 20.97 47.08 1.38
N GLN A 106 20.57 46.28 2.38
CA GLN A 106 21.18 46.29 3.71
C GLN A 106 22.47 45.46 3.76
N PRO A 107 23.52 45.91 4.48
CA PRO A 107 24.72 45.11 4.71
C PRO A 107 24.39 43.81 5.44
N GLN A 108 24.79 42.66 4.89
CA GLN A 108 24.54 41.35 5.51
C GLN A 108 25.23 41.22 6.87
N ALA A 109 24.54 40.64 7.85
CA ALA A 109 25.05 40.45 9.21
C ALA A 109 26.20 39.42 9.25
N ARG A 110 27.34 39.81 9.82
CA ARG A 110 28.58 39.00 9.83
C ARG A 110 28.80 38.13 11.08
N SER A 111 27.78 37.95 11.94
CA SER A 111 27.93 37.18 13.20
C SER A 111 26.96 36.01 13.32
N LEU A 112 27.41 34.91 13.95
CA LEU A 112 26.59 33.71 14.20
C LEU A 112 25.32 34.00 15.00
N ARG A 113 25.38 34.94 15.95
CA ARG A 113 24.23 35.35 16.76
C ARG A 113 23.18 36.10 15.94
N ALA A 114 23.61 36.88 14.95
CA ALA A 114 22.72 37.58 14.03
C ALA A 114 22.10 36.63 13.00
N ALA A 115 22.82 35.59 12.56
CA ALA A 115 22.28 34.55 11.68
C ALA A 115 21.13 33.76 12.34
N ALA A 116 21.22 33.49 13.65
CA ALA A 116 20.16 32.78 14.40
C ALA A 116 18.84 33.56 14.53
N THR A 117 18.88 34.89 14.38
CA THR A 117 17.71 35.78 14.42
C THR A 117 17.40 36.42 13.06
N GLN A 118 18.06 35.96 12.00
CA GLN A 118 17.87 36.52 10.66
C GLN A 118 16.46 36.19 10.17
N CYS A 119 15.78 37.19 9.62
CA CYS A 119 14.51 37.05 8.94
C CYS A 119 14.67 37.46 7.49
N LYS A 120 13.95 36.79 6.58
CA LYS A 120 13.84 37.18 5.17
C LYS A 120 12.38 37.33 4.77
N THR A 121 12.15 38.29 3.89
CA THR A 121 10.86 38.50 3.22
C THR A 121 10.84 37.72 1.90
N PHE A 122 9.66 37.20 1.56
CA PHE A 122 9.41 36.39 0.37
C PHE A 122 8.25 37.01 -0.40
N TRP A 123 8.32 36.97 -1.73
CA TRP A 123 7.32 37.60 -2.59
C TRP A 123 5.95 36.92 -2.46
N LEU A 124 4.86 37.66 -2.72
CA LEU A 124 3.45 37.22 -2.60
C LEU A 124 2.89 37.14 -1.16
N THR A 125 3.65 37.48 -0.13
CA THR A 125 3.21 37.27 1.26
C THR A 125 3.80 38.29 2.24
N PRO A 126 3.03 38.75 3.24
CA PRO A 126 3.55 39.61 4.30
C PRO A 126 4.33 38.81 5.36
N HIS A 127 4.33 37.47 5.29
CA HIS A 127 4.88 36.60 6.31
C HIS A 127 6.38 36.37 6.10
N ARG A 128 7.17 36.93 7.02
CA ARG A 128 8.63 36.71 7.06
C ARG A 128 8.95 35.34 7.65
N VAL A 129 10.08 34.77 7.24
CA VAL A 129 10.59 33.49 7.76
C VAL A 129 11.91 33.76 8.46
N CYS A 130 12.08 33.23 9.68
CA CYS A 130 13.22 33.56 10.53
C CYS A 130 14.00 32.35 11.07
N GLY A 131 15.26 32.58 11.44
CA GLY A 131 16.10 31.68 12.24
C GLY A 131 16.26 30.28 11.64
N ALA A 132 16.12 29.25 12.49
CA ALA A 132 16.30 27.86 12.06
C ALA A 132 15.28 27.43 10.98
N ILE A 133 14.05 27.94 11.05
CA ILE A 133 13.02 27.69 10.03
C ILE A 133 13.46 28.27 8.70
N LEU A 134 13.99 29.51 8.68
CA LEU A 134 14.53 30.12 7.46
C LEU A 134 15.64 29.27 6.86
N ASN A 135 16.60 28.84 7.67
CA ASN A 135 17.71 28.00 7.19
C ASN A 135 17.20 26.71 6.52
N ARG A 136 16.19 26.07 7.10
CA ARG A 136 15.59 24.86 6.51
C ARG A 136 14.81 25.16 5.24
N TYR A 137 14.02 26.24 5.25
CA TYR A 137 13.23 26.66 4.11
C TYR A 137 14.10 26.99 2.89
N GLU A 138 15.18 27.75 3.09
CA GLU A 138 16.14 28.07 2.02
C GLU A 138 16.89 26.83 1.52
N ALA A 139 17.27 25.92 2.43
CA ALA A 139 17.92 24.65 2.05
C ALA A 139 17.02 23.75 1.18
N LEU A 140 15.69 23.90 1.28
CA LEU A 140 14.72 23.20 0.43
C LEU A 140 14.46 23.93 -0.91
N GLY A 141 14.98 25.15 -1.08
CA GLY A 141 14.75 25.98 -2.27
C GLY A 141 13.73 27.11 -2.08
N GLY A 142 13.36 27.45 -0.84
CA GLY A 142 12.47 28.57 -0.52
C GLY A 142 11.11 28.47 -1.22
N MET A 143 10.63 29.58 -1.79
CA MET A 143 9.34 29.61 -2.50
C MET A 143 9.30 28.74 -3.76
N ALA A 144 10.44 28.42 -4.35
CA ALA A 144 10.51 27.53 -5.51
C ALA A 144 10.39 26.04 -5.12
N SER A 145 10.53 25.73 -3.83
CA SER A 145 10.39 24.38 -3.29
C SER A 145 8.93 23.91 -3.31
N TRP A 146 8.69 22.67 -2.87
CA TRP A 146 7.35 22.14 -2.68
C TRP A 146 6.58 22.80 -1.52
N LEU A 147 7.27 23.47 -0.58
CA LEU A 147 6.61 24.18 0.53
C LEU A 147 5.89 25.45 0.06
N LEU A 148 6.30 26.06 -1.05
CA LEU A 148 5.76 27.32 -1.57
C LEU A 148 5.83 28.46 -0.54
N LEU A 149 4.96 29.45 -0.63
CA LEU A 149 4.96 30.66 0.21
C LEU A 149 4.58 30.39 1.68
N PRO A 150 5.15 31.13 2.65
CA PRO A 150 4.61 31.19 4.01
C PRO A 150 3.24 31.85 4.01
N ILE A 151 2.27 31.22 4.67
CA ILE A 151 0.87 31.69 4.74
C ILE A 151 0.46 32.11 6.15
N GLU A 152 1.35 31.99 7.12
CA GLU A 152 1.19 32.56 8.45
C GLU A 152 2.54 33.01 9.04
N GLY A 153 2.48 33.88 10.04
CA GLY A 153 3.66 34.22 10.85
C GLY A 153 4.10 33.06 11.75
N GLN A 154 5.40 32.98 12.02
CA GLN A 154 5.99 31.99 12.92
C GLN A 154 5.35 32.05 14.32
N LYS A 155 5.04 30.87 14.88
CA LYS A 155 4.43 30.69 16.21
C LYS A 155 5.36 29.87 17.11
N THR A 156 5.28 30.09 18.42
CA THR A 156 5.88 29.18 19.41
C THR A 156 5.06 27.89 19.46
N ASN A 157 5.72 26.74 19.61
CA ASN A 157 5.00 25.48 19.77
C ASN A 157 4.24 25.45 21.11
N PRO A 158 3.14 24.68 21.24
CA PRO A 158 2.27 24.73 22.41
C PRO A 158 2.93 24.33 23.75
N ASP A 159 3.99 23.53 23.71
CA ASP A 159 4.81 23.17 24.88
C ASP A 159 5.74 24.31 25.34
N GLY A 160 5.76 25.43 24.63
CA GLY A 160 6.63 26.58 24.88
C GLY A 160 8.06 26.41 24.37
N GLN A 161 8.38 25.32 23.66
CA GLN A 161 9.71 25.01 23.17
C GLN A 161 9.79 25.00 21.65
N GLY A 162 10.77 25.73 21.12
CA GLY A 162 10.92 25.83 19.67
C GLY A 162 9.78 26.61 19.01
N THR A 163 9.68 26.48 17.69
CA THR A 163 8.76 27.28 16.87
C THR A 163 8.33 26.52 15.64
N ARG A 164 7.18 26.91 15.09
CA ARG A 164 6.63 26.39 13.84
C ARG A 164 6.18 27.52 12.93
N GLN A 165 6.11 27.22 11.64
CA GLN A 165 5.50 28.11 10.66
C GLN A 165 4.82 27.29 9.57
N ARG A 166 3.64 27.73 9.15
CA ARG A 166 2.90 27.14 8.03
C ARG A 166 3.21 27.82 6.70
N PHE A 167 3.30 26.98 5.68
CA PHE A 167 3.49 27.31 4.28
C PHE A 167 2.34 26.70 3.48
N ALA A 168 2.10 27.17 2.25
CA ALA A 168 0.98 26.66 1.46
C ALA A 168 1.11 25.14 1.18
N GLY A 169 2.33 24.63 1.02
CA GLY A 169 2.60 23.20 0.80
C GLY A 169 2.83 22.37 2.06
N GLY A 170 2.83 22.96 3.26
CA GLY A 170 3.11 22.23 4.48
C GLY A 170 3.55 23.10 5.66
N PHE A 171 4.40 22.54 6.51
CA PHE A 171 4.87 23.18 7.73
C PHE A 171 6.37 23.01 7.86
N ILE A 172 7.01 23.91 8.61
CA ILE A 172 8.33 23.63 9.19
C ILE A 172 8.21 23.78 10.70
N TYR A 173 8.63 22.74 11.41
CA TYR A 173 8.71 22.69 12.86
C TYR A 173 10.17 22.68 13.29
N SER A 174 10.49 23.46 14.32
CA SER A 174 11.78 23.52 14.97
C SER A 174 11.59 23.23 16.45
N HIS A 175 12.34 22.27 16.99
CA HIS A 175 12.34 21.95 18.41
C HIS A 175 13.80 21.68 18.87
N PRO A 176 14.20 22.08 20.09
CA PRO A 176 15.60 22.00 20.53
C PRO A 176 16.21 20.59 20.52
N THR A 177 15.40 19.55 20.73
CA THR A 177 15.89 18.15 20.81
C THR A 177 15.76 17.38 19.51
N SER A 178 14.69 17.60 18.74
CA SER A 178 14.41 16.83 17.52
C SER A 178 14.92 17.50 16.24
N GLY A 179 15.26 18.79 16.30
CA GLY A 179 15.83 19.55 15.17
C GLY A 179 14.79 20.38 14.42
N THR A 180 15.08 20.71 13.16
CA THR A 180 14.19 21.54 12.32
C THR A 180 13.83 20.82 11.02
N HIS A 181 12.57 20.46 10.87
CA HIS A 181 12.09 19.57 9.82
C HIS A 181 10.85 20.13 9.13
N ALA A 182 10.76 19.90 7.83
CA ALA A 182 9.59 20.23 7.03
C ALA A 182 8.63 19.04 6.99
N VAL A 183 7.33 19.30 7.06
CA VAL A 183 6.25 18.30 7.02
C VAL A 183 5.28 18.72 5.91
N ALA A 184 5.09 17.86 4.90
CA ALA A 184 4.17 18.14 3.81
C ALA A 184 2.71 18.05 4.23
N ASN A 185 1.80 18.73 3.52
CA ASN A 185 0.37 18.76 3.87
C ASN A 185 -0.22 17.36 4.03
N HIS A 186 0.06 16.43 3.12
CA HIS A 186 -0.47 15.06 3.23
C HIS A 186 -0.01 14.35 4.50
N THR A 187 1.25 14.52 4.92
CA THR A 187 1.79 14.01 6.17
C THR A 187 1.22 14.75 7.38
N ALA A 188 1.05 16.07 7.27
CA ALA A 188 0.46 16.90 8.31
C ALA A 188 -1.03 16.57 8.54
N ASN A 189 -1.77 16.14 7.51
CA ASN A 189 -3.14 15.64 7.66
C ASN A 189 -3.20 14.40 8.57
N VAL A 190 -2.24 13.48 8.40
CA VAL A 190 -2.08 12.32 9.30
C VAL A 190 -1.67 12.77 10.69
N TRP A 191 -0.71 13.68 10.79
CA TRP A 191 -0.22 14.15 12.08
C TRP A 191 -1.31 14.89 12.88
N GLN A 192 -2.14 15.70 12.21
CA GLN A 192 -3.27 16.44 12.78
C GLN A 192 -4.28 15.51 13.44
N ARG A 193 -4.72 14.45 12.75
CA ARG A 193 -5.72 13.50 13.29
C ARG A 193 -5.19 12.67 14.47
N HIS A 194 -3.86 12.64 14.65
CA HIS A 194 -3.20 12.07 15.83
C HIS A 194 -2.85 13.09 16.92
N GLY A 195 -3.25 14.35 16.77
CA GLY A 195 -3.06 15.39 17.79
C GLY A 195 -1.78 16.21 17.66
N TRP A 196 -1.15 16.25 16.48
CA TRP A 196 0.06 17.02 16.20
C TRP A 196 1.22 16.67 17.16
N GLU A 197 2.09 17.62 17.49
CA GLU A 197 3.21 17.44 18.42
C GLU A 197 2.80 17.07 19.84
N ALA A 198 1.55 17.36 20.24
CA ALA A 198 1.00 16.97 21.52
C ALA A 198 0.49 15.51 21.54
N GLY A 199 0.31 14.94 20.35
CA GLY A 199 -0.10 13.57 20.14
C GLY A 199 1.03 12.55 20.33
N TRP A 200 0.68 11.27 20.21
CA TRP A 200 1.64 10.17 20.42
C TRP A 200 2.80 10.17 19.42
N LEU A 201 2.63 10.75 18.22
CA LEU A 201 3.71 10.90 17.25
C LEU A 201 4.82 11.82 17.76
N GLY A 202 4.50 12.84 18.56
CA GLY A 202 5.47 13.86 18.98
C GLY A 202 5.98 14.71 17.81
N TYR A 203 7.20 15.22 17.93
CA TYR A 203 7.83 16.05 16.89
C TYR A 203 8.43 15.22 15.75
N PRO A 204 8.52 15.77 14.52
CA PRO A 204 9.32 15.16 13.46
C PRO A 204 10.80 15.10 13.87
N THR A 205 11.45 13.98 13.57
CA THR A 205 12.89 13.74 13.81
C THR A 205 13.69 13.64 12.52
N SER A 206 13.00 13.59 11.37
CA SER A 206 13.58 13.69 10.03
C SER A 206 12.72 14.57 9.13
N GLY A 207 13.29 15.01 7.99
CA GLY A 207 12.47 15.36 6.83
C GLY A 207 11.82 14.12 6.23
N GLU A 208 10.84 14.32 5.36
CA GLU A 208 10.34 13.25 4.49
C GLU A 208 11.46 12.84 3.52
N VAL A 209 11.79 11.55 3.48
CA VAL A 209 12.85 10.99 2.65
C VAL A 209 12.33 9.78 1.86
N PRO A 210 12.86 9.50 0.66
CA PRO A 210 12.53 8.27 -0.04
C PRO A 210 12.99 7.06 0.78
N VAL A 211 12.23 5.97 0.71
CA VAL A 211 12.62 4.71 1.34
C VAL A 211 13.71 4.03 0.51
N GLU A 212 14.96 4.09 0.99
CA GLU A 212 16.10 3.37 0.41
C GLU A 212 16.02 1.86 0.66
N GLY A 213 16.54 1.05 -0.27
CA GLY A 213 16.58 -0.42 -0.10
C GLY A 213 15.21 -1.10 -0.18
N SER A 214 14.13 -0.34 -0.36
CA SER A 214 12.98 -0.84 -1.11
C SER A 214 13.53 -1.25 -2.46
N THR A 215 13.56 -2.54 -2.74
CA THR A 215 14.15 -3.01 -4.00
C THR A 215 13.37 -2.32 -5.11
N GLY A 216 14.07 -1.60 -6.00
CA GLY A 216 13.56 -1.36 -7.33
C GLY A 216 13.36 -2.72 -8.00
N ILE A 217 12.22 -3.36 -7.72
CA ILE A 217 11.61 -4.38 -8.58
C ILE A 217 10.70 -3.70 -9.62
N ASP A 218 10.62 -2.37 -9.57
CA ASP A 218 9.67 -1.55 -10.29
C ASP A 218 10.42 -0.35 -10.87
N GLY A 219 10.05 0.11 -12.06
CA GLY A 219 10.51 1.39 -12.64
C GLY A 219 10.03 2.60 -11.85
N GLU A 220 10.53 2.72 -10.62
CA GLU A 220 10.34 3.72 -9.56
C GLU A 220 8.89 4.08 -9.19
N ILE A 221 8.37 3.43 -8.16
CA ILE A 221 7.51 4.12 -7.19
C ILE A 221 8.04 3.90 -5.76
N ASN A 222 9.11 4.64 -5.45
CA ASN A 222 9.66 4.67 -4.11
C ASN A 222 8.65 5.36 -3.18
N GLY A 223 8.17 4.64 -2.16
CA GLY A 223 7.45 5.24 -1.05
C GLY A 223 8.34 6.20 -0.27
N TRP A 224 7.72 7.07 0.51
CA TRP A 224 8.42 8.06 1.32
C TRP A 224 8.11 7.80 2.79
N VAL A 225 9.07 8.12 3.64
CA VAL A 225 8.92 8.01 5.10
C VAL A 225 9.35 9.30 5.76
N GLN A 226 8.58 9.71 6.76
CA GLN A 226 8.99 10.72 7.71
C GLN A 226 8.95 10.12 9.12
N LYS A 227 10.07 10.26 9.84
CA LYS A 227 10.20 9.77 11.22
C LYS A 227 9.76 10.85 12.19
N PHE A 228 9.08 10.40 13.24
CA PHE A 228 8.64 11.18 14.37
C PHE A 228 9.18 10.53 15.66
N GLU A 229 9.07 11.22 16.80
CA GLU A 229 9.55 10.70 18.09
C GLU A 229 8.86 9.38 18.48
N GLY A 230 7.55 9.28 18.24
CA GLY A 230 6.74 8.12 18.63
C GLY A 230 6.41 7.13 17.51
N GLY A 231 6.85 7.36 16.28
CA GLY A 231 6.53 6.48 15.15
C GLY A 231 6.95 7.02 13.81
N GLN A 232 6.33 6.52 12.75
CA GLN A 232 6.67 6.87 11.37
C GLN A 232 5.40 7.08 10.55
N ILE A 233 5.45 8.01 9.60
CA ILE A 233 4.40 8.19 8.60
C ILE A 233 4.98 7.83 7.25
N TYR A 234 4.31 6.92 6.55
CA TYR A 234 4.65 6.49 5.21
C TYR A 234 3.66 7.06 4.21
N ARG A 235 4.19 7.51 3.07
CA ARG A 235 3.42 7.82 1.87
C ARG A 235 3.72 6.77 0.81
N THR A 236 2.67 6.11 0.36
CA THR A 236 2.76 4.99 -0.57
C THR A 236 1.96 5.31 -1.83
N PRO A 237 2.57 5.28 -3.01
CA PRO A 237 1.86 5.51 -4.26
C PRO A 237 0.83 4.41 -4.55
N VAL A 238 -0.31 4.78 -5.14
CA VAL A 238 -1.30 3.85 -5.67
C VAL A 238 -1.62 4.22 -7.12
N ALA A 239 -2.43 3.42 -7.83
CA ALA A 239 -2.70 3.63 -9.26
C ALA A 239 -3.20 5.05 -9.60
N GLN A 240 -3.95 5.67 -8.69
CA GLN A 240 -4.40 7.05 -8.77
C GLN A 240 -4.16 7.73 -7.42
N GLY A 241 -3.12 8.56 -7.32
CA GLY A 241 -2.76 9.25 -6.08
C GLY A 241 -1.82 8.43 -5.18
N PHE A 242 -2.02 8.51 -3.87
CA PHE A 242 -1.21 7.82 -2.88
C PHE A 242 -1.97 7.61 -1.56
N GLN A 243 -1.55 6.66 -0.74
CA GLN A 243 -2.01 6.50 0.64
C GLN A 243 -1.01 7.10 1.61
N VAL A 244 -1.50 7.64 2.74
CA VAL A 244 -0.64 8.16 3.81
C VAL A 244 -1.09 7.62 5.17
N ALA A 245 -0.22 6.82 5.78
CA ALA A 245 -0.52 6.08 6.99
C ALA A 245 0.63 6.17 8.01
N SER A 246 0.25 6.23 9.27
CA SER A 246 1.14 6.18 10.43
C SER A 246 1.25 4.76 10.99
N ILE A 247 2.41 4.46 11.55
CA ILE A 247 2.71 3.16 12.17
C ILE A 247 3.66 3.36 13.37
N ASN A 248 3.46 2.58 14.44
CA ASN A 248 4.25 2.68 15.66
C ASN A 248 4.30 1.38 16.48
N GLY A 249 4.98 1.47 17.63
CA GLY A 249 4.96 0.45 18.68
C GLY A 249 5.41 -0.94 18.21
N LEU A 250 4.83 -1.96 18.84
CA LEU A 250 5.22 -3.36 18.61
C LEU A 250 4.84 -3.88 17.22
N ILE A 251 3.85 -3.26 16.56
CA ILE A 251 3.53 -3.57 15.15
C ILE A 251 4.63 -3.02 14.23
N LEU A 252 5.10 -1.78 14.47
CA LEU A 252 6.24 -1.20 13.74
C LEU A 252 7.50 -2.04 13.92
N GLU A 253 7.81 -2.46 15.15
CA GLU A 253 8.97 -3.29 15.46
C GLU A 253 8.90 -4.62 14.69
N LYS A 254 7.78 -5.34 14.79
CA LYS A 254 7.55 -6.59 14.05
C LYS A 254 7.72 -6.42 12.55
N TRP A 255 7.10 -5.38 11.98
CA TRP A 255 7.18 -5.13 10.54
C TRP A 255 8.60 -4.78 10.10
N GLN A 256 9.35 -4.01 10.89
CA GLN A 256 10.76 -3.71 10.62
C GLN A 256 11.65 -4.95 10.69
N ASP A 257 11.41 -5.86 11.64
CA ASP A 257 12.13 -7.13 11.74
C ASP A 257 11.90 -8.02 10.51
N MET A 258 10.75 -7.89 9.85
CA MET A 258 10.45 -8.55 8.58
C MET A 258 11.09 -7.88 7.34
N GLY A 259 11.80 -6.76 7.53
CA GLY A 259 12.38 -5.96 6.43
C GLY A 259 11.55 -4.75 6.03
N GLY A 260 10.51 -4.39 6.79
CA GLY A 260 9.72 -3.18 6.61
C GLY A 260 9.07 -3.13 5.21
N PRO A 261 9.22 -2.02 4.46
CA PRO A 261 8.69 -1.90 3.10
C PRO A 261 9.16 -2.97 2.11
N SER A 262 10.29 -3.63 2.38
CA SER A 262 10.83 -4.71 1.54
C SER A 262 10.32 -6.09 1.92
N SER A 263 9.52 -6.20 2.99
CA SER A 263 8.83 -7.43 3.37
C SER A 263 7.70 -7.77 2.38
N ASP A 264 7.20 -9.01 2.45
CA ASP A 264 6.04 -9.43 1.66
C ASP A 264 4.81 -8.52 1.93
N LEU A 265 4.66 -7.98 3.14
CA LEU A 265 3.53 -7.09 3.48
C LEU A 265 3.53 -5.76 2.72
N GLY A 266 4.70 -5.26 2.31
CA GLY A 266 4.84 -3.93 1.71
C GLY A 266 4.58 -2.80 2.71
N PHE A 267 4.06 -1.67 2.23
CA PHE A 267 3.83 -0.47 3.05
C PHE A 267 2.54 -0.54 3.88
N PRO A 268 2.46 0.17 5.03
CA PRO A 268 1.19 0.41 5.70
C PRO A 268 0.27 1.26 4.82
N ILE A 269 -1.01 0.96 4.84
CA ILE A 269 -2.03 1.62 4.01
C ILE A 269 -3.16 2.27 4.82
N ALA A 270 -3.18 2.05 6.13
CA ALA A 270 -4.08 2.70 7.07
C ALA A 270 -3.37 2.90 8.41
N ASP A 271 -3.83 3.88 9.19
CA ASP A 271 -3.35 4.08 10.54
C ASP A 271 -3.68 2.86 11.43
N GLU A 272 -2.87 2.64 12.47
CA GLU A 272 -3.15 1.61 13.47
C GLU A 272 -4.49 1.86 14.18
N ALA A 273 -5.34 0.83 14.23
CA ALA A 273 -6.65 0.87 14.87
C ALA A 273 -6.78 -0.18 15.97
N LYS A 274 -7.73 0.04 16.90
CA LYS A 274 -8.12 -0.95 17.91
C LYS A 274 -9.07 -1.97 17.32
N THR A 275 -8.96 -3.19 17.82
CA THR A 275 -9.96 -4.24 17.58
C THR A 275 -11.27 -3.95 18.35
N PRO A 276 -12.41 -4.54 17.91
CA PRO A 276 -13.73 -4.36 18.53
C PRO A 276 -13.82 -4.69 20.02
N ASP A 277 -13.10 -5.71 20.45
CA ASP A 277 -13.01 -6.11 21.86
C ASP A 277 -12.19 -5.13 22.73
N GLY A 278 -11.51 -4.16 22.12
CA GLY A 278 -10.69 -3.15 22.78
C GLY A 278 -9.38 -3.67 23.39
N GLN A 279 -9.02 -4.93 23.16
CA GLN A 279 -7.82 -5.55 23.75
C GLN A 279 -6.62 -5.49 22.83
N GLY A 280 -6.84 -5.67 21.53
CA GLY A 280 -5.82 -5.70 20.51
C GLY A 280 -5.76 -4.44 19.66
N ARG A 281 -4.73 -4.41 18.81
CA ARG A 281 -4.50 -3.38 17.80
C ARG A 281 -4.11 -4.05 16.49
N PHE A 282 -4.35 -3.39 15.37
CA PHE A 282 -3.93 -3.89 14.07
C PHE A 282 -3.51 -2.76 13.13
N SER A 283 -2.59 -3.09 12.22
CA SER A 283 -2.27 -2.26 11.06
C SER A 283 -2.49 -3.06 9.79
N VAL A 284 -3.05 -2.40 8.78
CA VAL A 284 -3.27 -2.97 7.45
C VAL A 284 -2.12 -2.54 6.55
N PHE A 285 -1.58 -3.49 5.81
CA PHE A 285 -0.51 -3.32 4.83
C PHE A 285 -1.01 -3.67 3.44
N GLN A 286 -0.21 -3.37 2.41
CA GLN A 286 -0.56 -3.66 1.03
C GLN A 286 -0.93 -5.13 0.82
N SER A 287 -0.22 -6.07 1.45
CA SER A 287 -0.38 -7.52 1.21
C SER A 287 -0.78 -8.32 2.46
N GLY A 288 -1.42 -7.69 3.45
CA GLY A 288 -1.85 -8.38 4.66
C GLY A 288 -2.09 -7.44 5.83
N SER A 289 -2.06 -7.96 7.05
CA SER A 289 -2.19 -7.16 8.27
C SER A 289 -1.28 -7.70 9.36
N ILE A 290 -0.98 -6.89 10.36
CA ILE A 290 -0.33 -7.35 11.60
C ILE A 290 -1.30 -7.06 12.74
N TYR A 291 -1.55 -8.07 13.58
CA TYR A 291 -2.35 -7.96 14.79
C TYR A 291 -1.46 -8.03 16.00
N TRP A 292 -1.66 -7.11 16.93
CA TRP A 292 -1.02 -7.12 18.23
C TRP A 292 -2.04 -7.37 19.34
N HIS A 293 -1.65 -8.20 20.30
CA HIS A 293 -2.39 -8.43 21.54
C HIS A 293 -1.43 -8.41 22.74
N PRO A 294 -1.80 -7.82 23.90
CA PRO A 294 -0.90 -7.68 25.05
C PRO A 294 -0.35 -9.00 25.59
N GLN A 295 -1.06 -10.11 25.38
CA GLN A 295 -0.65 -11.43 25.87
C GLN A 295 0.09 -12.27 24.82
N HIS A 296 0.01 -11.91 23.54
CA HIS A 296 0.49 -12.76 22.44
C HIS A 296 1.52 -12.08 21.55
N GLY A 297 1.69 -10.76 21.64
CA GLY A 297 2.60 -10.01 20.79
C GLY A 297 1.98 -9.67 19.43
N ALA A 298 2.83 -9.27 18.49
CA ALA A 298 2.46 -8.87 17.13
C ALA A 298 2.73 -10.00 16.13
N HIS A 299 1.70 -10.40 15.38
CA HIS A 299 1.75 -11.50 14.40
C HIS A 299 1.12 -11.11 13.07
N VAL A 300 1.71 -11.61 11.99
CA VAL A 300 1.26 -11.37 10.62
C VAL A 300 0.03 -12.22 10.32
N ILE A 301 -0.95 -11.65 9.64
CA ILE A 301 -2.05 -12.37 9.02
C ILE A 301 -2.09 -11.99 7.52
N ASP A 302 -1.88 -12.98 6.65
CA ASP A 302 -1.83 -12.79 5.21
C ASP A 302 -2.36 -14.01 4.44
N GLY A 303 -2.44 -13.86 3.11
CA GLY A 303 -2.84 -14.93 2.19
C GLY A 303 -4.22 -15.54 2.49
N ALA A 304 -4.36 -16.82 2.13
CA ALA A 304 -5.63 -17.54 2.25
C ALA A 304 -6.09 -17.75 3.71
N ILE A 305 -5.15 -17.88 4.66
CA ILE A 305 -5.49 -17.96 6.09
C ILE A 305 -6.15 -16.66 6.54
N SER A 306 -5.64 -15.50 6.12
CA SER A 306 -6.28 -14.21 6.42
C SER A 306 -7.72 -14.14 5.91
N LEU A 307 -7.98 -14.62 4.69
CA LEU A 307 -9.32 -14.60 4.11
C LEU A 307 -10.30 -15.45 4.92
N ILE A 308 -9.92 -16.69 5.23
CA ILE A 308 -10.71 -17.61 6.07
C ILE A 308 -10.98 -16.96 7.42
N TRP A 309 -9.91 -16.53 8.10
CA TRP A 309 -10.00 -15.95 9.43
C TRP A 309 -10.92 -14.72 9.48
N LEU A 310 -10.79 -13.81 8.52
CA LEU A 310 -11.64 -12.61 8.44
C LEU A 310 -13.11 -12.96 8.20
N LEU A 311 -13.41 -13.93 7.33
CA LEU A 311 -14.78 -14.36 7.03
C LEU A 311 -15.43 -15.10 8.20
N GLU A 312 -14.65 -15.73 9.05
CA GLU A 312 -15.12 -16.32 10.31
C GLU A 312 -15.25 -15.30 11.46
N GLY A 313 -15.10 -14.00 11.19
CA GLY A 313 -15.24 -12.93 12.18
C GLY A 313 -13.93 -12.47 12.81
N GLY A 314 -12.78 -12.85 12.23
CA GLY A 314 -11.46 -12.43 12.66
C GLY A 314 -11.17 -12.74 14.13
N GLN A 315 -10.66 -11.74 14.86
CA GLN A 315 -10.33 -11.86 16.28
C GLN A 315 -11.55 -12.13 17.19
N ASP A 316 -12.75 -11.75 16.74
CA ASP A 316 -14.00 -12.01 17.44
C ASP A 316 -14.58 -13.39 17.09
N GLY A 317 -14.02 -14.01 16.05
CA GLY A 317 -14.38 -15.33 15.55
C GLY A 317 -13.92 -16.50 16.43
N PRO A 318 -14.14 -17.74 15.95
CA PRO A 318 -13.86 -18.96 16.70
C PRO A 318 -12.37 -19.15 17.01
N HIS A 319 -11.49 -18.70 16.11
CA HIS A 319 -10.03 -18.86 16.25
C HIS A 319 -9.39 -17.80 17.16
N GLY A 320 -9.94 -16.58 17.23
CA GLY A 320 -9.41 -15.51 18.06
C GLY A 320 -8.17 -14.82 17.47
N TYR A 321 -7.24 -14.39 18.32
CA TYR A 321 -6.04 -13.65 17.91
C TYR A 321 -4.94 -14.58 17.41
N PRO A 322 -4.18 -14.18 16.37
CA PRO A 322 -2.99 -14.93 15.98
C PRO A 322 -1.94 -14.90 17.11
N ILE A 323 -1.30 -16.05 17.33
CA ILE A 323 -0.21 -16.23 18.30
C ILE A 323 1.07 -16.76 17.64
N SER A 324 1.03 -16.98 16.34
CA SER A 324 2.17 -17.23 15.46
C SER A 324 1.99 -16.44 14.15
N ASP A 325 3.07 -16.24 13.41
CA ASP A 325 2.94 -15.98 11.97
C ASP A 325 2.51 -17.25 11.24
N VAL A 326 2.18 -17.14 9.95
CA VAL A 326 1.95 -18.29 9.07
C VAL A 326 3.25 -19.11 8.94
N TYR A 327 3.16 -20.42 9.16
CA TYR A 327 4.29 -21.34 9.06
C TYR A 327 3.96 -22.58 8.24
N LEU A 328 5.02 -23.28 7.81
CA LEU A 328 4.96 -24.62 7.25
C LEU A 328 5.34 -25.61 8.35
N ASP A 329 4.52 -26.63 8.59
CA ASP A 329 4.92 -27.76 9.45
C ASP A 329 5.79 -28.78 8.69
N ASP A 330 6.18 -29.86 9.36
CA ASP A 330 7.08 -30.88 8.80
C ASP A 330 6.43 -31.64 7.61
N GLU A 331 5.10 -31.64 7.53
CA GLU A 331 4.31 -32.15 6.41
C GLU A 331 4.02 -31.07 5.34
N ALA A 332 4.65 -29.91 5.47
CA ALA A 332 4.49 -28.72 4.64
C ALA A 332 3.05 -28.18 4.59
N ASN A 333 2.19 -28.48 5.57
CA ASN A 333 0.89 -27.85 5.68
C ASN A 333 1.09 -26.38 6.03
N ILE A 334 0.30 -25.50 5.41
CA ILE A 334 0.28 -24.09 5.79
C ILE A 334 -0.65 -23.91 6.97
N LYS A 335 -0.07 -23.48 8.08
CA LYS A 335 -0.76 -23.35 9.35
C LYS A 335 -0.51 -21.99 9.97
N GLN A 336 -1.45 -21.59 10.79
CA GLN A 336 -1.26 -20.49 11.72
C GLN A 336 -1.98 -20.79 13.02
N ASP A 337 -1.29 -20.56 14.13
CA ASP A 337 -1.83 -20.76 15.45
C ASP A 337 -2.50 -19.48 15.94
N PHE A 338 -3.64 -19.66 16.57
CA PHE A 338 -4.45 -18.64 17.22
C PHE A 338 -4.70 -19.03 18.68
N ASN A 339 -5.11 -18.08 19.50
CA ASN A 339 -5.28 -18.33 20.93
C ASN A 339 -6.45 -19.28 21.26
N LYS A 340 -7.37 -19.51 20.33
CA LYS A 340 -8.50 -20.46 20.50
C LYS A 340 -8.47 -21.63 19.51
N GLY A 341 -7.41 -21.81 18.72
CA GLY A 341 -7.30 -22.90 17.77
C GLY A 341 -6.22 -22.69 16.73
N THR A 342 -6.17 -23.54 15.73
CA THR A 342 -5.21 -23.46 14.62
C THR A 342 -5.99 -23.50 13.33
N ILE A 343 -5.73 -22.58 12.41
CA ILE A 343 -6.20 -22.73 11.03
C ILE A 343 -5.13 -23.53 10.30
N ASN A 344 -5.49 -24.76 9.94
CA ASN A 344 -4.75 -25.55 8.97
C ASN A 344 -5.45 -25.41 7.63
N LEU A 345 -4.77 -24.79 6.66
CA LEU A 345 -5.39 -24.50 5.38
C LEU A 345 -5.84 -25.79 4.66
N LYS A 346 -5.16 -26.92 4.93
CA LYS A 346 -5.54 -28.25 4.43
C LYS A 346 -6.95 -28.69 4.83
N ASP A 347 -7.44 -28.31 6.01
CA ASP A 347 -8.73 -28.76 6.53
C ASP A 347 -9.90 -28.22 5.69
N TYR A 348 -9.70 -27.11 4.99
CA TYR A 348 -10.67 -26.52 4.06
C TYR A 348 -10.70 -27.22 2.70
N PHE A 349 -9.85 -28.22 2.51
CA PHE A 349 -9.78 -29.02 1.28
C PHE A 349 -10.10 -30.50 1.51
N ASP A 350 -10.19 -30.97 2.76
CA ASP A 350 -10.40 -32.37 3.11
C ASP A 350 -11.88 -32.66 3.44
N SER A 351 -12.67 -32.95 2.42
CA SER A 351 -14.10 -33.28 2.53
C SER A 351 -14.39 -34.69 2.02
N ASP A 352 -15.29 -35.40 2.71
CA ASP A 352 -15.84 -36.69 2.24
C ASP A 352 -16.83 -36.52 1.08
N GLU A 353 -17.36 -35.31 0.88
CA GLU A 353 -18.21 -34.98 -0.26
C GLU A 353 -17.36 -34.59 -1.47
N VAL A 354 -17.67 -35.13 -2.65
CA VAL A 354 -16.92 -34.88 -3.88
C VAL A 354 -17.81 -34.40 -5.02
N VAL A 355 -17.29 -33.48 -5.82
CA VAL A 355 -17.83 -32.99 -7.09
C VAL A 355 -17.00 -33.58 -8.23
N LEU A 356 -17.66 -34.04 -9.29
CA LEU A 356 -16.99 -34.53 -10.48
C LEU A 356 -16.63 -33.36 -11.41
N VAL A 357 -15.34 -33.08 -11.57
CA VAL A 357 -14.79 -32.10 -12.51
C VAL A 357 -13.94 -32.85 -13.54
N ASP A 358 -14.34 -32.81 -14.81
CA ASP A 358 -13.70 -33.58 -15.91
C ASP A 358 -13.52 -35.08 -15.61
N GLY A 359 -14.49 -35.67 -14.93
CA GLY A 359 -14.47 -37.09 -14.56
C GLY A 359 -13.57 -37.43 -13.37
N LYS A 360 -13.09 -36.42 -12.63
CA LYS A 360 -12.32 -36.58 -11.39
C LYS A 360 -13.13 -36.13 -10.20
N GLU A 361 -13.12 -36.93 -9.14
CA GLU A 361 -13.66 -36.56 -7.85
C GLU A 361 -12.75 -35.52 -7.21
N ILE A 362 -13.31 -34.35 -6.93
CA ILE A 362 -12.67 -33.24 -6.23
C ILE A 362 -13.50 -32.95 -4.99
N ALA A 363 -12.88 -32.70 -3.84
CA ALA A 363 -13.61 -32.37 -2.62
C ALA A 363 -14.58 -31.19 -2.85
N LYS A 364 -15.81 -31.30 -2.35
CA LYS A 364 -16.85 -30.29 -2.56
C LYS A 364 -16.46 -28.97 -1.91
N ASP A 365 -15.98 -29.00 -0.67
CA ASP A 365 -15.55 -27.81 0.06
C ASP A 365 -14.38 -27.10 -0.63
N PHE A 366 -13.58 -27.85 -1.39
CA PHE A 366 -12.54 -27.30 -2.23
C PHE A 366 -13.10 -26.59 -3.47
N VAL A 367 -14.12 -27.15 -4.14
CA VAL A 367 -14.81 -26.46 -5.24
C VAL A 367 -15.51 -25.21 -4.73
N ASP A 368 -16.19 -25.33 -3.59
CA ASP A 368 -16.83 -24.22 -2.90
C ASP A 368 -15.78 -23.19 -2.48
N PHE A 369 -14.59 -23.58 -2.02
CA PHE A 369 -13.54 -22.64 -1.66
C PHE A 369 -13.08 -21.84 -2.88
N LEU A 370 -12.79 -22.53 -3.97
CA LEU A 370 -12.41 -21.90 -5.24
C LEU A 370 -13.50 -20.96 -5.72
N GLN A 371 -14.76 -21.37 -5.70
CA GLN A 371 -15.88 -20.61 -6.24
C GLN A 371 -16.33 -19.45 -5.33
N ILE A 372 -16.40 -19.66 -4.02
CA ILE A 372 -16.92 -18.70 -3.04
C ILE A 372 -15.84 -17.70 -2.64
N TYR A 373 -14.61 -18.17 -2.40
CA TYR A 373 -13.56 -17.32 -1.83
C TYR A 373 -12.60 -16.78 -2.89
N LEU A 374 -12.37 -17.52 -3.99
CA LEU A 374 -11.51 -17.07 -5.09
C LEU A 374 -12.28 -16.72 -6.38
N GLY A 375 -13.59 -17.01 -6.43
CA GLY A 375 -14.42 -16.84 -7.62
C GLY A 375 -14.06 -17.78 -8.80
N VAL A 376 -13.16 -18.72 -8.59
CA VAL A 376 -12.75 -19.70 -9.60
C VAL A 376 -13.83 -20.77 -9.73
N ASP A 377 -14.68 -20.64 -10.74
CA ASP A 377 -15.71 -21.63 -11.05
C ASP A 377 -15.15 -22.75 -11.93
N ILE A 378 -14.60 -23.80 -11.29
CA ILE A 378 -14.15 -25.01 -11.99
C ILE A 378 -15.31 -25.93 -12.41
N SER A 379 -16.56 -25.52 -12.20
CA SER A 379 -17.77 -26.28 -12.56
C SER A 379 -18.42 -25.84 -13.89
N ARG A 380 -18.07 -24.64 -14.40
CA ARG A 380 -18.57 -24.09 -15.68
C ARG A 380 -18.03 -24.88 -16.89
N GLY A 381 -18.78 -25.91 -17.22
CA GLY A 381 -18.56 -26.92 -18.27
C GLY A 381 -19.48 -28.14 -18.07
N LEU A 382 -20.06 -28.28 -16.87
CA LEU A 382 -20.86 -29.40 -16.43
C LEU A 382 -22.36 -29.09 -16.54
N SER A 383 -22.89 -29.04 -17.77
CA SER A 383 -24.34 -29.19 -17.94
C SER A 383 -24.75 -30.58 -17.44
N SER A 384 -25.45 -30.59 -16.31
CA SER A 384 -26.07 -31.75 -15.68
C SER A 384 -26.86 -32.61 -16.68
N GLN A 385 -26.31 -33.75 -17.10
CA GLN A 385 -27.13 -34.88 -17.53
C GLN A 385 -26.31 -36.18 -17.42
N ARG A 386 -26.77 -37.09 -16.55
CA ARG A 386 -26.42 -38.50 -16.62
C ARG A 386 -26.82 -39.04 -17.99
N THR A 387 -25.90 -39.08 -18.94
CA THR A 387 -26.05 -39.94 -20.11
C THR A 387 -24.78 -40.73 -20.30
N SER A 388 -24.94 -42.06 -20.19
CA SER A 388 -24.15 -43.20 -20.71
C SER A 388 -22.71 -42.96 -21.17
N PRO A 389 -21.77 -43.89 -20.90
CA PRO A 389 -20.37 -43.78 -21.33
C PRO A 389 -20.29 -43.72 -22.86
N GLN A 390 -20.27 -42.51 -23.40
CA GLN A 390 -19.73 -42.30 -24.73
C GLN A 390 -18.22 -42.16 -24.56
N THR A 391 -17.53 -43.05 -25.25
CA THR A 391 -16.10 -43.01 -25.50
C THR A 391 -15.67 -41.58 -25.83
N VAL A 392 -15.03 -40.93 -24.86
CA VAL A 392 -14.27 -39.71 -25.08
C VAL A 392 -13.04 -40.13 -25.88
N GLU A 393 -13.24 -40.33 -27.17
CA GLU A 393 -12.16 -40.58 -28.13
C GLU A 393 -11.28 -39.34 -28.25
N SER A 394 -10.02 -39.51 -27.85
CA SER A 394 -8.83 -38.94 -28.49
C SER A 394 -8.92 -37.48 -28.99
N ARG A 395 -9.13 -36.53 -28.08
CA ARG A 395 -8.66 -35.15 -28.29
C ARG A 395 -7.52 -34.91 -27.32
N SER A 396 -6.31 -34.71 -27.87
CA SER A 396 -5.17 -34.20 -27.11
C SER A 396 -5.58 -32.85 -26.50
N THR A 397 -5.73 -32.84 -25.19
CA THR A 397 -6.50 -31.83 -24.44
C THR A 397 -5.85 -30.46 -24.34
N MET A 398 -4.76 -30.18 -25.07
CA MET A 398 -4.28 -28.82 -25.30
C MET A 398 -4.80 -28.17 -26.59
N GLN A 399 -5.04 -28.91 -27.68
CA GLN A 399 -5.50 -28.27 -28.93
C GLN A 399 -6.96 -27.80 -28.85
N ALA A 400 -7.76 -28.40 -27.97
CA ALA A 400 -9.12 -27.93 -27.69
C ALA A 400 -9.16 -26.79 -26.67
N ALA A 401 -8.25 -26.75 -25.68
CA ALA A 401 -8.16 -25.67 -24.69
C ALA A 401 -7.46 -24.40 -25.25
N GLN A 402 -6.54 -24.53 -26.21
CA GLN A 402 -5.92 -23.39 -26.91
C GLN A 402 -6.91 -22.53 -27.70
N ALA A 403 -8.10 -23.03 -28.01
CA ALA A 403 -9.13 -22.24 -28.68
C ALA A 403 -9.92 -21.32 -27.74
N TRP A 404 -9.87 -21.55 -26.42
CA TRP A 404 -10.60 -20.78 -25.41
C TRP A 404 -9.72 -19.84 -24.58
N TYR A 405 -8.42 -20.12 -24.45
CA TYR A 405 -7.51 -19.34 -23.60
C TYR A 405 -6.44 -18.58 -24.37
N PRO A 406 -6.11 -17.35 -23.96
CA PRO A 406 -5.07 -16.52 -24.57
C PRO A 406 -3.66 -17.12 -24.37
N ALA A 407 -2.75 -16.80 -25.29
CA ALA A 407 -1.34 -17.17 -25.19
C ALA A 407 -0.65 -16.46 -24.00
N GLN A 408 0.42 -17.06 -23.47
CA GLN A 408 1.22 -16.41 -22.43
C GLN A 408 1.70 -15.05 -22.94
N ASN A 409 1.55 -14.00 -22.13
CA ASN A 409 1.94 -12.63 -22.49
C ASN A 409 1.21 -12.05 -23.72
N SER A 410 -0.01 -12.51 -24.01
CA SER A 410 -0.86 -11.93 -25.06
C SER A 410 -1.98 -11.05 -24.50
N ASN A 411 -2.65 -10.34 -25.40
CA ASN A 411 -3.92 -9.71 -25.08
C ASN A 411 -5.04 -10.77 -25.20
N TRP A 412 -6.05 -10.63 -24.37
CA TRP A 412 -7.22 -11.50 -24.31
C TRP A 412 -8.48 -10.64 -24.39
N GLU A 413 -9.27 -10.87 -25.43
CA GLU A 413 -10.60 -10.28 -25.53
C GLU A 413 -11.57 -11.16 -24.75
N TYR A 414 -12.08 -10.62 -23.65
CA TYR A 414 -13.11 -11.27 -22.84
C TYR A 414 -14.25 -10.29 -22.65
N GLU A 415 -15.43 -10.68 -23.15
CA GLU A 415 -16.60 -9.81 -23.27
C GLU A 415 -16.29 -8.47 -23.97
N GLN A 416 -16.38 -7.35 -23.24
CA GLN A 416 -16.13 -5.99 -23.75
C GLN A 416 -14.78 -5.41 -23.27
N ARG A 417 -13.91 -6.22 -22.65
CA ARG A 417 -12.60 -5.80 -22.15
C ARG A 417 -11.46 -6.49 -22.90
N ILE A 418 -10.33 -5.79 -22.98
CA ILE A 418 -9.05 -6.36 -23.42
C ILE A 418 -8.16 -6.49 -22.19
N LEU A 419 -7.92 -7.73 -21.76
CA LEU A 419 -7.05 -8.07 -20.64
C LEU A 419 -5.65 -8.45 -21.15
N ARG A 420 -4.61 -7.96 -20.49
CA ARG A 420 -3.22 -8.36 -20.74
C ARG A 420 -2.86 -9.54 -19.85
N VAL A 421 -2.66 -10.69 -20.45
CA VAL A 421 -2.11 -11.85 -19.75
C VAL A 421 -0.65 -11.58 -19.42
N VAL A 422 -0.21 -11.89 -18.19
CA VAL A 422 1.17 -11.71 -17.74
C VAL A 422 1.69 -13.00 -17.14
N SER A 423 2.73 -13.54 -17.76
CA SER A 423 3.38 -14.80 -17.38
C SER A 423 4.90 -14.64 -17.43
N PRO A 424 5.54 -14.17 -16.34
CA PRO A 424 7.00 -14.06 -16.29
C PRO A 424 7.69 -15.42 -16.28
N ILE A 425 7.01 -16.43 -15.74
CA ILE A 425 7.44 -17.82 -15.79
C ILE A 425 6.68 -18.47 -16.94
N LEU A 426 7.42 -18.93 -17.96
CA LEU A 426 6.85 -19.56 -19.15
C LEU A 426 6.66 -21.06 -18.95
N ILE A 427 5.71 -21.63 -19.68
CA ILE A 427 5.56 -23.08 -19.77
C ILE A 427 6.82 -23.62 -20.48
N PRO A 428 7.57 -24.57 -19.88
CA PRO A 428 8.72 -25.18 -20.53
C PRO A 428 8.34 -25.82 -21.87
N SER A 429 9.16 -25.65 -22.91
CA SER A 429 8.87 -26.15 -24.25
C SER A 429 8.78 -27.67 -24.35
N ASN A 430 9.35 -28.39 -23.37
CA ASN A 430 9.30 -29.83 -23.24
C ASN A 430 8.24 -30.32 -22.24
N TYR A 431 7.41 -29.43 -21.69
CA TYR A 431 6.25 -29.82 -20.89
C TYR A 431 5.19 -30.46 -21.79
N VAL A 432 4.67 -31.61 -21.39
CA VAL A 432 3.65 -32.36 -22.14
C VAL A 432 2.40 -32.49 -21.31
N TYR A 433 1.34 -31.75 -21.65
CA TYR A 433 0.04 -31.95 -21.01
C TYR A 433 -0.57 -33.30 -21.41
N ASN A 434 -0.74 -34.22 -20.46
CA ASN A 434 -1.20 -35.58 -20.73
C ASN A 434 -2.12 -36.11 -19.62
N LEU A 435 -3.43 -35.94 -19.83
CA LEU A 435 -4.47 -36.45 -18.94
C LEU A 435 -4.53 -37.99 -18.85
N SER A 436 -3.84 -38.69 -19.75
CA SER A 436 -3.82 -40.16 -19.83
C SER A 436 -2.49 -40.75 -19.32
N HIS A 437 -1.63 -39.95 -18.68
CA HIS A 437 -0.33 -40.41 -18.20
C HIS A 437 -0.47 -41.47 -17.09
N PRO A 438 0.36 -42.55 -17.07
CA PRO A 438 0.25 -43.63 -16.08
C PRO A 438 0.47 -43.17 -14.64
N GLN A 439 1.39 -42.22 -14.43
CA GLN A 439 1.48 -41.45 -13.20
C GLN A 439 0.54 -40.25 -13.34
N ARG A 440 -0.71 -40.45 -12.92
CA ARG A 440 -1.85 -39.53 -13.14
C ARG A 440 -1.71 -38.16 -12.47
N THR A 441 -0.59 -37.90 -11.79
CA THR A 441 -0.38 -36.74 -10.91
C THR A 441 0.45 -35.62 -11.55
N LEU A 442 0.91 -35.75 -12.79
CA LEU A 442 2.04 -34.95 -13.27
C LEU A 442 1.70 -33.95 -14.38
N HIS A 443 0.47 -33.93 -14.90
CA HIS A 443 0.17 -33.13 -16.09
C HIS A 443 -1.28 -32.67 -16.19
N ASP A 444 -1.94 -32.32 -15.08
CA ASP A 444 -3.40 -32.13 -15.10
C ASP A 444 -3.99 -30.98 -14.29
N PHE A 445 -3.31 -30.45 -13.26
CA PHE A 445 -4.02 -29.61 -12.29
C PHE A 445 -4.00 -28.11 -12.58
N CYS A 446 -2.90 -27.58 -13.14
CA CYS A 446 -2.75 -26.13 -13.29
C CYS A 446 -2.93 -25.57 -14.71
N SER A 447 -3.36 -26.39 -15.65
CA SER A 447 -3.58 -26.00 -17.05
C SER A 447 -4.60 -24.88 -17.24
N TYR A 448 -5.43 -24.59 -16.21
CA TYR A 448 -6.47 -23.55 -16.19
C TYR A 448 -6.18 -22.40 -15.20
N SER A 449 -4.95 -22.33 -14.67
CA SER A 449 -4.64 -21.44 -13.55
C SER A 449 -4.32 -20.00 -13.98
N GLN A 450 -5.28 -19.12 -13.81
CA GLN A 450 -5.10 -17.67 -13.89
C GLN A 450 -5.59 -17.04 -12.59
N ASP A 451 -5.04 -15.89 -12.24
CA ASP A 451 -5.64 -15.03 -11.21
C ASP A 451 -6.88 -14.34 -11.78
N LEU A 452 -7.92 -15.14 -12.00
CA LEU A 452 -9.26 -14.67 -12.28
C LEU A 452 -10.03 -14.72 -10.97
N TRP A 453 -10.14 -13.54 -10.37
CA TRP A 453 -11.19 -13.20 -9.43
C TRP A 453 -12.51 -13.53 -10.13
N GLY A 454 -13.21 -14.63 -9.84
CA GLY A 454 -14.59 -14.76 -10.33
C GLY A 454 -14.78 -14.88 -11.86
N GLU A 455 -15.87 -15.47 -12.31
CA GLU A 455 -16.44 -14.99 -13.59
C GLU A 455 -17.02 -13.57 -13.43
N ASP A 456 -17.46 -13.20 -12.22
CA ASP A 456 -17.97 -11.86 -11.92
C ASP A 456 -16.85 -10.83 -11.69
N ALA A 457 -15.61 -11.21 -11.36
CA ALA A 457 -14.58 -10.26 -10.98
C ALA A 457 -13.54 -9.94 -12.06
N ILE A 458 -13.73 -10.40 -13.30
CA ILE A 458 -13.28 -9.63 -14.49
C ILE A 458 -14.04 -8.29 -14.58
N LEU A 459 -15.25 -8.15 -14.04
CA LEU A 459 -15.96 -6.87 -14.00
C LEU A 459 -15.46 -5.95 -12.87
N PHE A 460 -14.92 -6.53 -11.79
CA PHE A 460 -14.45 -5.79 -10.60
C PHE A 460 -12.92 -5.67 -10.49
N ASN A 461 -12.13 -6.40 -11.28
CA ASN A 461 -10.68 -6.21 -11.33
C ASN A 461 -10.35 -4.86 -12.00
N PRO A 462 -9.86 -3.86 -11.25
CA PRO A 462 -9.56 -2.55 -11.80
C PRO A 462 -8.38 -2.61 -12.79
N SER A 463 -7.58 -3.68 -12.74
CA SER A 463 -6.46 -3.89 -13.65
C SER A 463 -6.94 -4.48 -14.98
N ASN A 464 -6.37 -4.00 -16.09
CA ASN A 464 -6.45 -4.66 -17.39
C ASN A 464 -5.35 -5.74 -17.53
N ARG A 465 -4.90 -6.36 -16.43
CA ARG A 465 -3.85 -7.39 -16.40
C ARG A 465 -4.36 -8.62 -15.66
N VAL A 466 -3.86 -9.79 -16.04
CA VAL A 466 -4.20 -11.08 -15.41
C VAL A 466 -2.92 -11.87 -15.18
N ALA A 467 -2.69 -12.36 -13.96
CA ALA A 467 -1.58 -13.25 -13.65
C ALA A 467 -1.84 -14.65 -14.22
N ASP A 468 -0.85 -15.22 -14.90
CA ASP A 468 -0.90 -16.53 -15.52
C ASP A 468 0.03 -17.51 -14.80
N TYR A 469 -0.57 -18.45 -14.08
CA TYR A 469 0.13 -19.40 -13.23
C TYR A 469 0.46 -20.73 -13.94
N ARG A 470 0.16 -20.85 -15.24
CA ARG A 470 0.42 -22.08 -16.00
C ARG A 470 1.90 -22.44 -16.06
N GLY A 471 2.79 -21.45 -16.15
CA GLY A 471 4.24 -21.66 -16.17
C GLY A 471 4.81 -22.25 -14.88
N PRO A 472 4.61 -21.60 -13.70
CA PRO A 472 5.03 -22.12 -12.40
C PRO A 472 4.58 -23.57 -12.17
N CYS A 473 3.33 -23.87 -12.47
CA CYS A 473 2.84 -25.21 -12.28
C CYS A 473 3.40 -26.24 -13.26
N ALA A 474 3.60 -25.89 -14.54
CA ALA A 474 4.25 -26.79 -15.48
C ALA A 474 5.68 -27.15 -15.02
N ARG A 475 6.39 -26.20 -14.40
CA ARG A 475 7.71 -26.45 -13.81
C ARG A 475 7.65 -27.33 -12.57
N HIS A 476 6.62 -27.15 -11.74
CA HIS A 476 6.36 -27.99 -10.55
C HIS A 476 6.04 -29.44 -10.93
N ASP A 477 5.13 -29.63 -11.86
CA ASP A 477 4.79 -30.93 -12.46
C ASP A 477 6.05 -31.67 -12.94
N MET A 478 6.87 -30.99 -13.75
CA MET A 478 8.14 -31.55 -14.26
C MET A 478 9.20 -31.79 -13.18
N CYS A 479 9.08 -31.15 -12.01
CA CYS A 479 9.93 -31.40 -10.85
C CYS A 479 9.47 -32.69 -10.16
N TYR A 480 8.16 -32.84 -9.96
CA TYR A 480 7.55 -34.04 -9.40
C TYR A 480 7.81 -35.29 -10.27
N ASP A 481 7.93 -35.14 -11.60
CA ASP A 481 8.26 -36.22 -12.53
C ASP A 481 9.63 -36.87 -12.26
N ARG A 482 10.60 -36.08 -11.77
CA ARG A 482 12.01 -36.48 -11.72
C ARG A 482 12.40 -37.18 -10.42
N ILE A 483 11.63 -36.97 -9.38
CA ILE A 483 11.88 -37.51 -8.05
C ILE A 483 10.88 -38.64 -7.88
N SER A 484 11.24 -39.83 -7.42
CA SER A 484 10.27 -40.94 -7.27
C SER A 484 9.64 -41.00 -5.88
N GLU A 485 10.34 -40.51 -4.86
CA GLU A 485 9.91 -40.53 -3.47
C GLU A 485 9.05 -39.30 -3.16
N TYR A 486 7.84 -39.53 -2.64
CA TYR A 486 6.86 -38.47 -2.38
C TYR A 486 7.39 -37.42 -1.40
N ASP A 487 7.92 -37.84 -0.26
CA ASP A 487 8.44 -36.92 0.77
C ASP A 487 9.55 -36.01 0.22
N LEU A 488 10.38 -36.56 -0.68
CA LEU A 488 11.45 -35.81 -1.33
C LEU A 488 10.91 -34.84 -2.39
N ARG A 489 9.82 -35.17 -3.10
CA ARG A 489 9.13 -34.25 -4.03
C ARG A 489 8.61 -33.03 -3.29
N VAL A 490 7.91 -33.25 -2.17
CA VAL A 490 7.28 -32.20 -1.37
C VAL A 490 8.31 -31.15 -0.96
N VAL A 491 9.39 -31.56 -0.28
CA VAL A 491 10.40 -30.62 0.22
C VAL A 491 11.22 -29.95 -0.89
N THR A 492 11.34 -30.58 -2.06
CA THR A 492 12.19 -30.07 -3.15
C THR A 492 11.43 -29.16 -4.11
N CYS A 493 10.21 -29.53 -4.45
CA CYS A 493 9.47 -28.91 -5.56
C CYS A 493 8.44 -27.89 -5.07
N ASP A 494 7.79 -28.11 -3.94
CA ASP A 494 6.69 -27.25 -3.46
C ASP A 494 7.14 -25.83 -3.10
N PRO A 495 8.28 -25.61 -2.40
CA PRO A 495 8.73 -24.25 -2.10
C PRO A 495 8.98 -23.41 -3.37
N SER A 496 9.47 -24.05 -4.44
CA SER A 496 9.71 -23.39 -5.72
C SER A 496 8.40 -22.99 -6.39
N LEU A 497 7.37 -23.83 -6.35
CA LEU A 497 6.04 -23.50 -6.86
C LEU A 497 5.47 -22.26 -6.17
N ARG A 498 5.43 -22.26 -4.83
CA ARG A 498 4.90 -21.14 -4.04
C ARG A 498 5.59 -19.82 -4.39
N GLN A 499 6.93 -19.85 -4.48
CA GLN A 499 7.72 -18.67 -4.83
C GLN A 499 7.45 -18.18 -6.25
N GLU A 500 7.31 -19.10 -7.20
CA GLU A 500 7.05 -18.76 -8.60
C GLU A 500 5.62 -18.21 -8.79
N LEU A 501 4.61 -18.73 -8.10
CA LEU A 501 3.25 -18.18 -8.10
C LEU A 501 3.23 -16.74 -7.56
N LYS A 502 3.89 -16.48 -6.42
CA LYS A 502 4.08 -15.12 -5.88
C LYS A 502 4.80 -14.20 -6.87
N THR A 503 5.75 -14.74 -7.63
CA THR A 503 6.48 -14.00 -8.68
C THR A 503 5.56 -13.61 -9.83
N VAL A 504 4.68 -14.50 -10.31
CA VAL A 504 3.70 -14.15 -11.35
C VAL A 504 2.83 -12.96 -10.91
N CYS A 505 2.32 -12.98 -9.69
CA CYS A 505 1.51 -11.88 -9.17
C CYS A 505 2.23 -10.54 -9.12
N ARG A 506 3.50 -10.58 -8.70
CA ARG A 506 4.37 -9.40 -8.65
C ARG A 506 4.50 -8.77 -10.03
N GLU A 507 4.81 -9.59 -11.03
CA GLU A 507 5.02 -9.12 -12.41
C GLU A 507 3.71 -8.71 -13.09
N ALA A 508 2.60 -9.38 -12.77
CA ALA A 508 1.28 -9.11 -13.33
C ALA A 508 0.64 -7.83 -12.80
N TYR A 509 0.82 -7.52 -11.52
CA TYR A 509 0.03 -6.48 -10.85
C TYR A 509 0.87 -5.38 -10.18
N GLY A 510 2.21 -5.49 -10.18
CA GLY A 510 3.10 -4.49 -9.63
C GLY A 510 2.78 -4.19 -8.16
N THR A 511 2.36 -2.97 -7.86
CA THR A 511 1.99 -2.51 -6.51
C THR A 511 0.49 -2.26 -6.31
N SER A 512 -0.34 -2.63 -7.29
CA SER A 512 -1.79 -2.46 -7.17
C SER A 512 -2.38 -3.35 -6.07
N LEU A 513 -3.54 -2.96 -5.50
CA LEU A 513 -4.32 -3.81 -4.60
C LEU A 513 -4.58 -5.21 -5.20
N SER A 514 -4.69 -5.30 -6.53
CA SER A 514 -4.78 -6.55 -7.28
C SER A 514 -3.60 -7.51 -7.04
N ARG A 515 -2.43 -7.04 -6.56
CA ARG A 515 -1.30 -7.92 -6.19
C ARG A 515 -1.61 -8.74 -4.95
N ALA A 516 -2.11 -8.13 -3.87
CA ALA A 516 -2.37 -8.82 -2.60
C ALA A 516 -3.47 -9.86 -2.74
N ASN A 517 -4.47 -9.42 -3.48
CA ASN A 517 -5.49 -10.21 -4.09
C ASN A 517 -4.88 -11.43 -4.82
N CYS A 518 -4.05 -11.19 -5.85
CA CYS A 518 -3.37 -12.26 -6.58
C CYS A 518 -2.55 -13.18 -5.68
N TRP A 519 -1.89 -12.66 -4.64
CA TRP A 519 -1.15 -13.50 -3.70
C TRP A 519 -2.04 -14.43 -2.90
N SER A 520 -3.23 -13.97 -2.52
CA SER A 520 -4.22 -14.82 -1.86
C SER A 520 -4.66 -15.95 -2.79
N THR A 521 -4.90 -15.64 -4.07
CA THR A 521 -5.16 -16.65 -5.11
C THR A 521 -3.99 -17.61 -5.26
N ALA A 522 -2.76 -17.11 -5.38
CA ALA A 522 -1.55 -17.90 -5.50
C ALA A 522 -1.35 -18.87 -4.32
N GLU A 523 -1.66 -18.43 -3.10
CA GLU A 523 -1.52 -19.27 -1.91
C GLU A 523 -2.60 -20.35 -1.83
N GLY A 524 -3.84 -20.00 -2.17
CA GLY A 524 -4.91 -20.98 -2.34
C GLY A 524 -4.54 -22.02 -3.39
N MET A 525 -4.09 -21.56 -4.57
CA MET A 525 -3.59 -22.40 -5.66
C MET A 525 -2.43 -23.31 -5.27
N TYR A 526 -1.49 -22.82 -4.48
CA TYR A 526 -0.38 -23.62 -3.98
C TYR A 526 -0.89 -24.79 -3.12
N GLN A 527 -1.78 -24.52 -2.16
CA GLN A 527 -2.34 -25.57 -1.31
C GLN A 527 -3.19 -26.57 -2.07
N VAL A 528 -3.96 -26.06 -3.00
CA VAL A 528 -4.76 -26.84 -3.92
C VAL A 528 -3.89 -27.88 -4.65
N VAL A 529 -2.75 -27.46 -5.21
CA VAL A 529 -1.83 -28.37 -5.88
C VAL A 529 -1.30 -29.41 -4.91
N LYS A 530 -0.86 -29.01 -3.70
CA LYS A 530 -0.38 -29.95 -2.68
C LYS A 530 -1.42 -31.01 -2.32
N TYR A 531 -2.64 -30.60 -2.04
CA TYR A 531 -3.74 -31.49 -1.64
C TYR A 531 -4.01 -32.55 -2.72
N VAL A 532 -4.07 -32.13 -3.98
CA VAL A 532 -4.31 -33.03 -5.11
C VAL A 532 -3.15 -34.02 -5.31
N GLN A 533 -1.91 -33.56 -5.14
CA GLN A 533 -0.72 -34.42 -5.25
C GLN A 533 -0.67 -35.47 -4.14
N GLU A 534 -1.11 -35.12 -2.93
CA GLU A 534 -1.21 -36.05 -1.79
C GLU A 534 -2.27 -37.13 -2.03
N LYS A 535 -3.51 -36.75 -2.35
CA LYS A 535 -4.63 -37.70 -2.47
C LYS A 535 -4.51 -38.64 -3.68
N LYS A 536 -3.81 -38.24 -4.73
CA LYS A 536 -3.60 -39.07 -5.93
C LYS A 536 -2.43 -40.04 -5.85
N ASN A 537 -1.57 -39.95 -4.83
CA ASN A 537 -0.51 -40.94 -4.54
C ASN A 537 -0.81 -41.68 -3.23
N PRO A 538 -1.88 -42.49 -3.13
CA PRO A 538 -1.94 -43.47 -2.06
C PRO A 538 -0.83 -44.49 -2.32
N VAL A 539 0.04 -44.65 -1.32
CA VAL A 539 1.15 -45.63 -1.21
C VAL A 539 1.00 -46.88 -2.05
#